data_AF-A0A1V4Z1Z6-F1
#
_entry.id   AF-A0A1V4Z1Z6-F1
#
_cell.length_a   1.000
_cell.length_b   1.000
_cell.length_c   1.000
_cell.angle_alpha   90.00
_cell.angle_beta   90.00
_cell.angle_gamma   90.00
#
_symmetry.space_group_name_H-M   'P 1'
#
loop_
_entity.id
_entity.type
_entity.pdbx_description
1 polymer ?
#
loop_
_entity_poly.entity_id
_entity_poly.type
_entity_poly.pdbx_seq_one_letter_code
_entity_poly.pdbx_strand_id
1 'polypeptide(L)'
;MHLDEQRIEARVGERFHIILSSNPTTGYRWEASYDDGMLDLQGEEYERSSDRIGAGGYQTFTFVPLSSGETLVRLRYRRPWLREFHEEREFRICVAGPIDDACDEPEPPMGGVPPSRELL
;
A
#
# COMPACT_ATOMS: atom_id res chain seq x y z
N MET A 1 9.52 16.48 -20.14
CA MET A 1 10.00 15.18 -19.62
C MET A 1 9.69 15.22 -18.13
N HIS A 2 8.53 14.71 -17.72
CA HIS A 2 8.18 14.66 -16.31
C HIS A 2 8.57 13.27 -15.83
N LEU A 3 9.68 13.18 -15.10
CA LEU A 3 9.99 12.03 -14.28
C LEU A 3 9.08 12.18 -13.07
N ASP A 4 7.84 11.69 -13.17
CA ASP A 4 6.95 11.61 -12.03
C ASP A 4 7.49 10.52 -11.09
N GLU A 5 8.54 10.84 -10.33
CA GLU A 5 9.05 10.03 -9.24
C GLU A 5 7.96 9.98 -8.15
N GLN A 6 7.05 9.00 -8.26
CA GLN A 6 5.87 8.92 -7.41
C GLN A 6 6.28 8.28 -6.08
N ARG A 7 6.49 9.12 -5.05
CA ARG A 7 6.84 8.68 -3.70
C ARG A 7 5.57 8.30 -2.94
N ILE A 8 5.59 7.15 -2.29
CA ILE A 8 4.54 6.67 -1.39
C ILE A 8 5.16 6.53 -0.01
N GLU A 9 4.50 7.13 0.98
CA GLU A 9 4.86 6.96 2.39
C GLU A 9 4.05 5.79 2.94
N ALA A 10 4.75 4.80 3.46
CA ALA A 10 4.18 3.59 4.05
C ALA A 10 4.80 3.33 5.42
N ARG A 11 4.26 2.37 6.17
CA ARG A 11 4.74 2.00 7.50
C ARG A 11 4.85 0.48 7.60
N VAL A 12 5.82 -0.01 8.37
CA VAL A 12 5.94 -1.45 8.61
C VAL A 12 4.64 -1.98 9.20
N GLY A 13 4.07 -3.02 8.58
CA GLY A 13 2.78 -3.61 8.95
C GLY A 13 1.54 -2.89 8.43
N GLU A 14 1.67 -1.70 7.81
CA GLU A 14 0.55 -0.95 7.26
C GLU A 14 0.38 -1.23 5.76
N ARG A 15 -0.74 -1.88 5.41
CA ARG A 15 -1.06 -2.15 4.01
C ARG A 15 -1.35 -0.87 3.24
N PHE A 16 -0.76 -0.74 2.06
CA PHE A 16 -1.03 0.35 1.12
C PHE A 16 -1.50 -0.21 -0.23
N HIS A 17 -2.24 0.60 -0.98
CA HIS A 17 -2.79 0.23 -2.28
C HIS A 17 -2.23 1.11 -3.39
N ILE A 18 -1.74 0.49 -4.45
CA ILE A 18 -1.37 1.19 -5.69
C ILE A 18 -2.48 0.95 -6.71
N ILE A 19 -3.15 2.03 -7.12
CA ILE A 19 -4.26 1.99 -8.07
C ILE A 19 -3.77 2.57 -9.39
N LEU A 20 -3.77 1.75 -10.45
CA LEU A 20 -3.36 2.16 -11.79
C LEU A 20 -4.50 2.01 -12.78
N SER A 21 -4.73 3.03 -13.60
CA SER A 21 -5.64 2.96 -14.74
C SER A 21 -5.21 1.83 -15.68
N SER A 22 -6.10 0.87 -15.92
CA SER A 22 -5.84 -0.33 -16.71
C SER A 22 -6.98 -0.54 -17.69
N ASN A 23 -6.71 -0.80 -18.96
CA ASN A 23 -7.75 -1.04 -19.95
C ASN A 23 -7.65 -2.48 -20.50
N PRO A 24 -8.30 -3.47 -19.85
CA PRO A 24 -8.14 -4.89 -20.20
C PRO A 24 -8.69 -5.23 -21.59
N THR A 25 -9.51 -4.35 -22.18
CA THR A 25 -10.01 -4.50 -23.55
C THR A 25 -8.89 -4.47 -24.59
N THR A 26 -7.73 -3.92 -24.21
CA THR A 26 -6.51 -3.91 -25.02
C THR A 26 -5.63 -5.15 -24.79
N GLY A 27 -5.96 -6.01 -23.83
CA GLY A 27 -5.20 -7.20 -23.44
C GLY A 27 -3.93 -6.92 -22.63
N TYR A 28 -3.67 -5.66 -22.27
CA TYR A 28 -2.55 -5.28 -21.41
C TYR A 28 -2.93 -5.42 -19.93
N ARG A 29 -1.94 -5.74 -19.10
CA ARG A 29 -2.05 -5.84 -17.64
C ARG A 29 -0.84 -5.16 -16.99
N TRP A 30 -1.03 -4.61 -15.79
CA TRP A 30 0.09 -4.17 -14.97
C TRP A 30 0.74 -5.36 -14.27
N GLU A 31 2.06 -5.44 -14.39
CA GLU A 31 2.88 -6.44 -13.70
C GLU A 31 3.74 -5.71 -12.68
N ALA A 32 3.57 -6.02 -11.40
CA ALA A 32 4.35 -5.43 -10.33
C ALA A 32 5.65 -6.22 -10.11
N SER A 33 6.77 -5.50 -10.06
CA SER A 33 8.09 -5.99 -9.68
C SER A 33 8.53 -5.24 -8.42
N TYR A 34 8.78 -5.96 -7.35
CA TYR A 34 9.10 -5.43 -6.03
C TYR A 34 10.07 -6.38 -5.31
N ASP A 35 10.64 -5.92 -4.20
CA ASP A 35 11.49 -6.74 -3.34
C ASP A 35 10.64 -7.50 -2.32
N ASP A 36 10.50 -8.81 -2.50
CA ASP A 36 9.76 -9.74 -1.63
C ASP A 36 10.30 -9.77 -0.18
N GLY A 37 11.57 -9.43 0.02
CA GLY A 37 12.15 -9.32 1.37
C GLY A 37 11.67 -8.08 2.14
N MET A 38 11.17 -7.07 1.44
CA MET A 38 10.78 -5.78 2.01
C MET A 38 9.28 -5.49 1.91
N LEU A 39 8.63 -5.98 0.86
CA LEU A 39 7.21 -5.81 0.58
C LEU A 39 6.57 -7.16 0.29
N ASP A 40 5.42 -7.40 0.91
CA ASP A 40 4.58 -8.56 0.65
C ASP A 40 3.36 -8.13 -0.19
N LEU A 41 3.13 -8.78 -1.33
CA LEU A 41 1.92 -8.55 -2.13
C LEU A 41 0.78 -9.41 -1.60
N GLN A 42 -0.13 -8.79 -0.86
CA GLN A 42 -1.32 -9.45 -0.30
C GLN A 42 -2.36 -9.78 -1.38
N GLY A 43 -2.41 -9.02 -2.46
CA GLY A 43 -3.32 -9.32 -3.56
C GLY A 43 -3.32 -8.27 -4.68
N GLU A 44 -3.70 -8.72 -5.87
CA GLU A 44 -4.04 -7.87 -7.01
C GLU A 44 -5.54 -8.00 -7.32
N GLU A 45 -6.23 -6.87 -7.46
CA GLU A 45 -7.62 -6.83 -7.87
C GLU A 45 -7.77 -5.93 -9.09
N TYR A 46 -8.67 -6.29 -10.00
CA TYR A 46 -9.01 -5.47 -11.16
C TYR A 46 -10.46 -5.03 -11.06
N GLU A 47 -10.68 -3.72 -10.97
CA GLU A 47 -11.99 -3.10 -10.89
C GLU A 47 -12.34 -2.42 -12.23
N ARG A 48 -13.54 -2.68 -12.76
CA ARG A 48 -14.01 -1.98 -13.96
C ARG A 48 -14.54 -0.61 -13.57
N SER A 49 -14.10 0.45 -14.26
CA SER A 49 -14.58 1.83 -14.00
C SER A 49 -16.07 2.00 -14.38
N SER A 50 -16.58 1.13 -15.27
CA SER A 50 -18.00 1.11 -15.64
C SER A 50 -18.41 -0.28 -16.12
N ASP A 51 -19.71 -0.59 -16.04
CA ASP A 51 -20.30 -1.84 -16.56
C ASP A 51 -20.39 -1.88 -18.10
N ARG A 52 -19.97 -0.80 -18.77
CA ARG A 52 -19.97 -0.71 -20.24
C ARG A 52 -18.87 -1.58 -20.84
N ILE A 53 -19.24 -2.39 -21.85
CA ILE A 53 -18.28 -3.12 -22.69
C ILE A 53 -17.33 -2.11 -23.35
N GLY A 54 -16.02 -2.25 -23.12
CA GLY A 54 -15.02 -1.31 -23.63
C GLY A 54 -14.57 -0.24 -22.63
N ALA A 55 -15.22 -0.12 -21.46
CA ALA A 55 -14.74 0.77 -20.42
C ALA A 55 -13.39 0.28 -19.88
N GLY A 56 -12.46 1.22 -19.69
CA GLY A 56 -11.28 0.97 -18.88
C GLY A 56 -11.67 0.65 -17.44
N GLY A 57 -10.68 0.29 -16.65
CA GLY A 57 -10.79 0.05 -15.22
C GLY A 57 -9.52 0.47 -14.50
N TYR A 58 -9.36 -0.08 -13.32
CA TYR A 58 -8.24 0.17 -12.43
C TYR A 58 -7.73 -1.17 -11.93
N GLN A 59 -6.41 -1.32 -11.88
CA GLN A 59 -5.77 -2.44 -11.22
C GLN A 59 -5.20 -1.97 -9.89
N THR A 60 -5.68 -2.58 -8.81
CA THR A 60 -5.34 -2.27 -7.43
C THR A 60 -4.40 -3.34 -6.90
N PHE A 61 -3.19 -2.94 -6.52
CA PHE A 61 -2.20 -3.82 -5.89
C PHE A 61 -2.12 -3.50 -4.40
N THR A 62 -2.36 -4.51 -3.55
CA THR A 62 -2.29 -4.37 -2.09
C THR A 62 -0.96 -4.90 -1.59
N PHE A 63 -0.12 -4.01 -1.07
CA PHE A 63 1.18 -4.33 -0.53
C PHE A 63 1.23 -4.12 0.98
N VAL A 64 2.00 -4.95 1.68
CA VAL A 64 2.29 -4.82 3.11
C VAL A 64 3.81 -4.73 3.29
N PRO A 65 4.33 -3.62 3.85
CA PRO A 65 5.74 -3.51 4.17
C PRO A 65 6.13 -4.40 5.34
N LEU A 66 7.15 -5.24 5.12
CA LEU A 66 7.68 -6.16 6.12
C LEU A 66 8.83 -5.54 6.93
N SER A 67 9.57 -4.60 6.34
CA SER A 67 10.73 -3.95 6.96
C SER A 67 10.81 -2.46 6.64
N SER A 68 11.33 -1.69 7.59
CA SER A 68 11.52 -0.25 7.45
C SER A 68 12.70 0.06 6.54
N GLY A 69 12.59 1.11 5.73
CA GLY A 69 13.61 1.56 4.81
C GLY A 69 13.00 2.09 3.51
N GLU A 70 13.79 2.15 2.45
CA GLU A 70 13.31 2.60 1.13
C GLU A 70 13.35 1.44 0.13
N THR A 71 12.26 1.25 -0.61
CA THR A 71 12.16 0.27 -1.68
C THR A 71 11.53 0.87 -2.92
N LEU A 72 11.70 0.18 -4.05
CA LEU A 72 11.20 0.59 -5.35
C LEU A 72 10.24 -0.46 -5.88
N VAL A 73 9.03 -0.03 -6.21
CA VAL A 73 8.03 -0.86 -6.89
C VAL A 73 7.94 -0.40 -8.34
N ARG A 74 8.21 -1.32 -9.25
CA ARG A 74 8.12 -1.09 -10.69
C ARG A 74 6.88 -1.77 -11.24
N LEU A 75 5.96 -1.01 -11.80
CA LEU A 75 4.78 -1.54 -12.48
C LEU A 75 4.97 -1.39 -13.99
N ARG A 76 4.90 -2.51 -14.70
CA ARG A 76 5.04 -2.56 -16.16
C ARG A 76 3.73 -2.92 -16.81
N TYR A 77 3.25 -2.05 -17.68
CA TYR A 77 2.05 -2.29 -18.47
C TYR A 77 2.41 -3.04 -19.74
N ARG A 78 2.22 -4.36 -19.72
CA ARG A 78 2.54 -5.24 -20.85
C ARG A 78 1.47 -6.29 -21.09
N ARG A 79 1.50 -6.89 -22.28
CA ARG A 79 0.74 -8.11 -22.56
C ARG A 79 1.58 -9.29 -22.10
N PRO A 80 1.02 -10.29 -21.39
CA PRO A 80 1.82 -11.40 -20.86
C PRO A 80 2.53 -12.23 -21.94
N TRP A 81 2.05 -12.18 -23.18
CA TRP A 81 2.69 -12.83 -24.35
C TRP A 81 3.63 -11.92 -25.16
N LEU A 82 3.76 -10.62 -24.82
CA LEU A 82 4.76 -9.73 -25.41
C LEU A 82 5.95 -9.54 -24.47
N ARG A 83 7.15 -9.46 -25.04
CA ARG A 83 8.37 -9.07 -24.31
C ARG A 83 8.45 -7.56 -24.07
N GLU A 84 7.72 -6.77 -24.84
CA GLU A 84 7.71 -5.31 -24.78
C GLU A 84 6.65 -4.81 -23.79
N PHE A 85 7.00 -3.74 -23.07
CA PHE A 85 6.08 -2.99 -22.21
C PHE A 85 5.74 -1.66 -22.89
N HIS A 86 4.48 -1.24 -22.76
CA HIS A 86 4.01 0.02 -23.33
C HIS A 86 4.23 1.18 -22.37
N GLU A 87 4.05 0.93 -21.07
CA GLU A 87 4.22 1.92 -20.01
C GLU A 87 4.97 1.28 -18.84
N GLU A 88 5.86 2.03 -18.21
CA GLU A 88 6.50 1.65 -16.96
C GLU A 88 6.29 2.79 -15.95
N ARG A 89 5.93 2.42 -14.72
CA ARG A 89 5.80 3.35 -13.61
C ARG A 89 6.65 2.85 -12.46
N GLU A 90 7.46 3.75 -11.91
CA GLU A 90 8.28 3.46 -10.74
C GLU A 90 7.76 4.25 -9.55
N PHE A 91 7.53 3.55 -8.45
CA PHE A 91 7.04 4.09 -7.19
C PHE A 91 8.09 3.87 -6.13
N ARG A 92 8.50 4.95 -5.46
CA ARG A 92 9.44 4.87 -4.34
C ARG A 92 8.66 4.79 -3.05
N ILE A 93 8.74 3.64 -2.39
CA ILE A 93 8.05 3.38 -1.13
C ILE A 93 9.02 3.69 0.00
N CYS A 94 8.71 4.71 0.79
CA CYS A 94 9.41 5.02 2.03
C CYS A 94 8.64 4.39 3.18
N VAL A 95 9.19 3.30 3.72
CA VAL A 95 8.62 2.57 4.84
C VAL A 95 9.23 3.11 6.13
N ALA A 96 8.45 3.89 6.88
CA ALA A 96 8.83 4.28 8.23
C ALA A 96 8.79 3.08 9.17
N GLY A 97 9.54 3.17 10.28
CA GLY A 97 9.55 2.16 11.35
C GLY A 97 8.15 1.77 11.85
N PRO A 98 8.04 0.66 12.59
CA PRO A 98 6.78 0.30 13.22
C PRO A 98 6.30 1.50 14.04
N ILE A 99 5.00 1.78 14.03
CA ILE A 99 4.44 2.70 15.02
C ILE A 99 4.80 2.09 16.37
N ASP A 100 5.67 2.75 17.12
CA ASP A 100 5.86 2.50 18.54
C ASP A 100 4.53 2.84 19.26
N ASP A 101 3.49 2.05 19.00
CA ASP A 101 2.18 2.11 19.65
C ASP A 101 2.20 1.27 20.94
N ALA A 102 3.35 1.26 21.61
CA ALA A 102 3.49 0.79 22.99
C ALA A 102 3.09 1.88 24.00
N CYS A 103 2.33 2.90 23.59
CA CYS A 103 1.85 3.98 24.45
C CYS A 103 0.33 4.20 24.45
N ASP A 104 -0.48 3.40 23.76
CA ASP A 104 -1.92 3.32 24.03
C ASP A 104 -2.27 1.94 24.61
N GLU A 105 -1.62 1.60 25.72
CA GLU A 105 -2.32 0.80 26.73
C GLU A 105 -3.43 1.73 27.25
N PRO A 106 -4.72 1.37 27.19
CA PRO A 106 -5.75 2.19 27.79
C PRO A 106 -5.42 2.23 29.28
N GLU A 107 -4.89 3.36 29.78
CA GLU A 107 -4.60 3.51 31.20
C GLU A 107 -5.85 3.07 31.97
N PRO A 108 -5.82 1.98 32.75
CA PRO A 108 -6.89 1.79 33.71
C PRO A 108 -6.82 3.02 34.61
N PRO A 109 -7.93 3.76 34.85
CA PRO A 109 -7.86 4.96 35.67
C PRO A 109 -7.39 4.58 37.08
N MET A 110 -6.10 4.75 37.33
CA MET A 110 -5.50 4.71 38.65
C MET A 110 -5.87 6.01 39.34
N GLY A 111 -6.99 6.02 40.07
CA GLY A 111 -7.35 7.21 40.84
C GLY A 111 -8.77 7.23 41.37
N GLY A 112 -9.05 6.41 42.39
CA GLY A 112 -10.30 6.47 43.13
C GLY A 112 -10.15 5.89 44.53
N VAL A 113 -9.16 6.34 45.30
CA VAL A 113 -9.21 6.21 46.77
C VAL A 113 -10.31 7.16 47.27
N PRO A 114 -11.42 6.67 47.88
CA PRO A 114 -12.36 7.57 48.55
C PRO A 114 -11.71 8.17 49.81
N PRO A 115 -12.14 9.38 50.21
CA PRO A 115 -11.37 10.27 51.06
C PRO A 115 -11.32 9.84 52.52
N SER A 116 -10.28 10.33 53.20
CA SER A 116 -10.13 10.39 54.65
C SER A 116 -11.45 10.65 55.36
N ARG A 117 -11.83 9.73 56.25
CA ARG A 117 -12.85 9.98 57.26
C ARG A 117 -12.15 10.44 58.53
N GLU A 118 -11.99 11.75 58.66
CA GLU A 118 -11.64 12.38 59.94
C GLU A 118 -12.79 12.23 60.97
N LEU A 119 -12.38 12.02 62.22
CA LEU A 119 -13.06 12.21 63.52
C LEU A 119 -14.40 11.52 63.82
N LEU A 120 -14.39 10.55 64.74
CA LEU A 120 -14.61 10.78 66.20
C LEU A 120 -14.05 9.61 67.02
#